data_AF-Q8XWJ2-F1
#
_entry.id   AF-Q8XWJ2-F1
#
_cell.length_a   1.000
_cell.length_b   1.000
_cell.length_c   1.000
_cell.angle_alpha   90.00
_cell.angle_beta   90.00
_cell.angle_gamma   90.00
#
_symmetry.space_group_name_H-M   'P 1'
#
loop_
_entity.id
_entity.type
_entity.pdbx_description
1 polymer ?
#
loop_
_entity_poly.entity_id
_entity_poly.type
_entity_poly.pdbx_seq_one_letter_code
_entity_poly.pdbx_strand_id
1 'polypeptide(L)'
;MSVASLLSKAQAMGVRLILNGNGVKLRGPAESIAAIKPELAAHKPEIVAHLRRAANDVADTLRCPVADGPYMPYMMPMPPERVAGLLADLRTTIGKVADIEGWPDERRAHLLGLVARQPAFTLADDLAYFRERLNAIEAVARAAEIGRQARAEHDAIRKCGTCRHMMHHDHGVPVRCQMGRALGWRHHDWLDAPDVLNTCNQHHPKRG
;
A
#
# COMPACT_ATOMS: atom_id res chain seq x y z
N MET A 1 9.62 11.51 51.42
CA MET A 1 9.83 10.90 50.09
C MET A 1 8.90 11.57 49.09
N SER A 2 9.31 11.79 47.85
CA SER A 2 8.42 12.36 46.84
C SER A 2 7.45 11.30 46.31
N VAL A 3 6.25 11.69 45.89
CA VAL A 3 5.26 10.77 45.29
C VAL A 3 5.85 10.00 44.11
N ALA A 4 6.66 10.66 43.27
CA ALA A 4 7.35 10.01 42.16
C ALA A 4 8.30 8.89 42.62
N SER A 5 9.11 9.13 43.66
CA SER A 5 10.00 8.09 44.21
C SER A 5 9.24 6.90 44.81
N LEU A 6 8.08 7.15 45.40
CA LEU A 6 7.20 6.11 45.95
C LEU A 6 6.55 5.25 44.84
N LEU A 7 6.15 5.88 43.73
CA LEU A 7 5.63 5.18 42.56
C LEU A 7 6.72 4.36 41.85
N SER A 8 7.94 4.89 41.71
CA SER A 8 9.08 4.15 41.18
C SER A 8 9.44 2.94 42.07
N LYS A 9 9.40 3.10 43.39
CA LYS A 9 9.56 1.99 44.35
C LYS A 9 8.48 0.94 44.18
N ALA A 10 7.21 1.35 44.06
CA ALA A 10 6.10 0.42 43.82
C ALA A 10 6.27 -0.37 42.51
N GLN A 11 6.66 0.31 41.44
CA GLN A 11 6.91 -0.30 40.13
C GLN A 11 8.07 -1.30 40.19
N ALA A 12 9.17 -0.95 40.85
CA ALA A 12 10.32 -1.84 41.05
C ALA A 12 9.96 -3.12 41.85
N MET A 13 8.99 -3.02 42.77
CA MET A 13 8.45 -4.15 43.52
C MET A 13 7.35 -4.94 42.76
N GLY A 14 7.09 -4.60 41.49
CA GLY A 14 6.07 -5.23 40.66
C GLY A 14 4.63 -4.84 40.99
N VAL A 15 4.43 -3.77 41.75
CA VAL A 15 3.11 -3.26 42.16
C VAL A 15 2.67 -2.14 41.22
N ARG A 16 1.56 -2.37 40.53
CA ARG A 16 0.88 -1.37 39.69
C ARG A 16 -0.27 -0.74 40.45
N LEU A 17 -0.37 0.58 40.35
CA LEU A 17 -1.44 1.38 40.92
C LEU A 17 -2.44 1.74 39.82
N ILE A 18 -3.72 1.46 40.03
CA ILE A 18 -4.79 1.74 39.08
C ILE A 18 -5.80 2.66 39.76
N LEU A 19 -6.13 3.78 39.13
CA LEU A 19 -7.14 4.70 39.63
C LEU A 19 -8.55 4.11 39.43
N ASN A 20 -9.36 4.10 40.49
CA ASN A 20 -10.76 3.68 40.45
C ASN A 20 -11.61 4.75 41.14
N GLY A 21 -12.05 5.74 40.37
CA GLY A 21 -12.76 6.92 40.89
C GLY A 21 -11.92 7.75 41.86
N ASN A 22 -12.29 7.71 43.14
CA ASN A 22 -11.57 8.37 44.25
C ASN A 22 -10.56 7.44 44.96
N GLY A 23 -10.49 6.16 44.55
CA GLY A 23 -9.64 5.15 45.15
C GLY A 23 -8.46 4.75 44.26
N VAL A 24 -7.47 4.10 44.87
CA VAL A 24 -6.35 3.45 44.15
C VAL A 24 -6.42 1.96 44.42
N LYS A 25 -6.53 1.17 43.36
CA LYS A 25 -6.45 -0.30 43.40
C LYS A 25 -5.01 -0.72 43.14
N LEU A 26 -4.50 -1.63 43.97
CA LEU A 26 -3.15 -2.19 43.82
C LEU A 26 -3.25 -3.54 43.11
N ARG A 27 -2.39 -3.78 42.12
CA ARG A 27 -2.20 -5.09 41.48
C ARG A 27 -0.72 -5.45 41.52
N GLY A 28 -0.41 -6.67 41.92
CA GLY A 28 0.97 -7.15 42.05
C GLY A 28 1.07 -8.33 43.02
N PRO A 29 2.29 -8.80 43.30
CA PRO A 29 2.52 -9.86 44.28
C PRO A 29 1.99 -9.48 45.67
N ALA A 30 1.35 -10.42 46.37
CA ALA A 30 0.66 -10.15 47.64
C ALA A 30 1.62 -9.63 48.74
N GLU A 31 2.84 -10.17 48.79
CA GLU A 31 3.90 -9.77 49.72
C GLU A 31 4.37 -8.33 49.43
N SER A 32 4.60 -8.00 48.16
CA SER A 32 4.96 -6.64 47.73
C SER A 32 3.87 -5.62 48.03
N ILE A 33 2.60 -5.99 47.83
CA ILE A 33 1.45 -5.14 48.17
C ILE A 33 1.40 -4.91 49.68
N ALA A 34 1.52 -5.97 50.49
CA ALA A 34 1.49 -5.85 51.95
C ALA A 34 2.60 -4.93 52.48
N ALA A 35 3.81 -5.03 51.92
CA ALA A 35 4.96 -4.22 52.30
C ALA A 35 4.77 -2.72 51.98
N ILE A 36 4.22 -2.38 50.81
CA ILE A 36 4.14 -0.98 50.36
C ILE A 36 2.82 -0.29 50.72
N LYS A 37 1.77 -1.05 51.05
CA LYS A 37 0.44 -0.53 51.41
C LYS A 37 0.44 0.53 52.52
N PRO A 38 1.16 0.41 53.65
CA PRO A 38 1.15 1.45 54.70
C PRO A 38 1.78 2.76 54.21
N GLU A 39 2.85 2.69 53.41
CA GLU A 39 3.50 3.87 52.82
C GLU A 39 2.58 4.56 51.79
N LEU A 40 1.86 3.78 50.97
CA LEU A 40 0.88 4.31 50.01
C LEU A 40 -0.37 4.90 50.70
N ALA A 41 -0.77 4.36 51.85
CA ALA A 41 -1.91 4.86 52.61
C ALA A 41 -1.62 6.25 53.21
N ALA A 42 -0.39 6.48 53.69
CA ALA A 42 0.03 7.77 54.26
C ALA A 42 0.01 8.91 53.22
N HIS A 43 0.31 8.61 51.95
CA HIS A 43 0.37 9.60 50.86
C HIS A 43 -0.80 9.48 49.87
N LYS A 44 -1.89 8.80 50.26
CA LYS A 44 -3.04 8.53 49.38
C LYS A 44 -3.59 9.76 48.63
N PRO A 45 -3.85 10.92 49.27
CA PRO A 45 -4.42 12.06 48.55
C PRO A 45 -3.45 12.62 47.49
N GLU A 46 -2.15 12.64 47.79
CA GLU A 46 -1.09 13.12 46.90
C GLU A 46 -0.88 12.17 45.72
N ILE A 47 -0.93 10.86 45.96
CA ILE A 47 -0.88 9.83 44.91
C ILE A 47 -2.10 9.93 43.99
N VAL A 48 -3.31 10.11 44.54
CA VAL A 48 -4.52 10.29 43.74
C VAL A 48 -4.42 11.56 42.90
N ALA A 49 -3.95 12.67 43.47
CA ALA A 49 -3.74 13.92 42.73
C ALA A 49 -2.70 13.77 41.61
N HIS A 50 -1.59 13.08 41.87
CA HIS A 50 -0.54 12.82 40.90
C HIS A 50 -1.01 11.89 39.77
N LEU A 51 -1.69 10.79 40.10
CA LEU A 51 -2.26 9.87 39.10
C LEU A 51 -3.38 10.52 38.30
N ARG A 52 -4.17 11.42 38.89
CA ARG A 52 -5.17 12.22 38.16
C ARG A 52 -4.52 13.22 37.22
N ARG A 53 -3.47 13.92 37.66
CA ARG A 53 -2.73 14.84 36.81
C ARG A 53 -2.11 14.08 35.64
N ALA A 54 -1.42 12.97 35.90
CA ALA A 54 -0.84 12.12 34.85
C ALA A 54 -1.90 11.53 33.92
N ALA A 55 -3.06 11.09 34.44
CA ALA A 55 -4.17 10.59 33.60
C ALA A 55 -4.79 11.72 32.76
N ASN A 56 -4.88 12.93 33.31
CA ASN A 56 -5.36 14.11 32.59
C ASN A 56 -4.33 14.61 31.56
N ASP A 57 -3.02 14.52 31.83
CA ASP A 57 -1.95 14.85 30.88
C ASP A 57 -1.93 13.85 29.71
N VAL A 58 -2.16 12.55 29.99
CA VAL A 58 -2.36 11.49 28.97
C VAL A 58 -3.67 11.70 28.19
N ALA A 59 -4.73 12.15 28.86
CA ALA A 59 -5.98 12.56 28.21
C ALA A 59 -5.81 13.85 27.39
N ASP A 60 -4.91 14.76 27.80
CA ASP A 60 -4.54 15.96 27.06
C ASP A 60 -3.72 15.61 25.81
N THR A 61 -2.98 14.48 25.85
CA THR A 61 -2.33 13.91 24.66
C THR A 61 -3.30 13.18 23.73
N LEU A 62 -4.53 12.89 24.17
CA LEU A 62 -5.54 12.11 23.42
C LEU A 62 -6.84 12.89 23.16
N ARG A 63 -6.85 14.24 23.27
CA ARG A 63 -8.05 15.08 23.12
C ARG A 63 -8.96 14.68 21.94
N CYS A 64 -10.02 13.93 22.24
CA CYS A 64 -11.23 13.87 21.42
C CYS A 64 -12.44 13.59 22.34
N PRO A 65 -13.31 14.59 22.59
CA PRO A 65 -14.61 14.39 23.22
C PRO A 65 -15.54 13.59 22.28
N VAL A 66 -16.33 12.65 22.84
CA VAL A 66 -17.07 11.61 22.09
C VAL A 66 -18.59 11.89 22.04
N ALA A 67 -19.03 13.13 22.27
CA ALA A 67 -20.48 13.44 22.27
C ALA A 67 -21.03 13.76 20.87
N ASP A 68 -20.27 14.44 20.00
CA ASP A 68 -20.72 14.91 18.68
C ASP A 68 -19.83 14.41 17.51
N GLY A 69 -19.04 13.36 17.74
CA GLY A 69 -18.00 12.86 16.82
C GLY A 69 -16.61 13.44 17.13
N PRO A 70 -15.52 12.90 16.54
CA PRO A 70 -14.16 13.28 16.89
C PRO A 70 -13.89 14.75 16.53
N TYR A 71 -13.85 15.61 17.55
CA TYR A 71 -13.43 17.01 17.42
C TYR A 71 -11.94 17.06 17.09
N MET A 72 -11.61 17.41 15.84
CA MET A 72 -10.24 17.64 15.37
C MET A 72 -10.01 19.17 15.30
N PRO A 73 -9.44 19.83 16.33
CA PRO A 73 -9.38 21.29 16.43
C PRO A 73 -8.64 22.02 15.29
N TYR A 74 -7.83 21.30 14.50
CA TYR A 74 -7.08 21.85 13.36
C TYR A 74 -7.51 21.28 12.00
N MET A 75 -8.56 20.47 11.95
CA MET A 75 -9.06 19.89 10.71
C MET A 75 -10.51 20.27 10.54
N MET A 76 -10.83 20.86 9.39
CA MET A 76 -12.22 21.15 9.02
C MET A 76 -13.04 19.85 9.10
N PRO A 77 -14.16 19.82 9.85
CA PRO A 77 -14.97 18.62 9.98
C PRO A 77 -15.33 18.05 8.61
N MET A 78 -15.04 16.76 8.40
CA MET A 78 -15.38 16.10 7.15
C MET A 78 -16.84 15.63 7.20
N PRO A 79 -17.67 15.92 6.19
CA PRO A 79 -19.04 15.41 6.15
C PRO A 79 -19.06 13.87 6.24
N PRO A 80 -19.98 13.26 7.00
CA PRO A 80 -20.06 11.80 7.15
C PRO A 80 -20.14 11.05 5.80
N GLU A 81 -20.81 11.63 4.81
CA GLU A 81 -20.96 11.09 3.47
C GLU A 81 -19.62 11.03 2.74
N ARG A 82 -18.77 12.04 2.94
CA ARG A 82 -17.43 12.09 2.38
C ARG A 82 -16.51 11.06 3.03
N VAL A 83 -16.61 10.87 4.35
CA VAL A 83 -15.88 9.81 5.07
C VAL A 83 -16.30 8.44 4.56
N ALA A 84 -17.61 8.20 4.41
CA ALA A 84 -18.14 6.94 3.88
C ALA A 84 -17.67 6.68 2.43
N GLY A 85 -17.67 7.71 1.59
CA GLY A 85 -17.16 7.62 0.21
C GLY A 85 -15.68 7.24 0.16
N LEU A 86 -14.83 7.93 0.94
CA LEU A 86 -13.40 7.61 1.01
C LEU A 86 -13.14 6.20 1.54
N LEU A 87 -13.88 5.76 2.55
CA LEU A 87 -13.79 4.38 3.06
C LEU A 87 -14.19 3.35 2.01
N ALA A 88 -15.26 3.59 1.26
CA ALA A 88 -15.72 2.70 0.19
C ALA A 88 -14.69 2.59 -0.95
N ASP A 89 -14.15 3.73 -1.38
CA ASP A 89 -13.10 3.81 -2.39
C ASP A 89 -11.85 3.06 -1.92
N LEU A 90 -11.39 3.33 -0.70
CA LEU A 90 -10.19 2.70 -0.14
C LEU A 90 -10.35 1.18 -0.04
N ARG A 91 -11.49 0.69 0.46
CA ARG A 91 -11.78 -0.76 0.53
C ARG A 91 -11.77 -1.40 -0.86
N THR A 92 -12.35 -0.72 -1.83
CA THR A 92 -12.39 -1.19 -3.23
C THR A 92 -10.99 -1.25 -3.83
N THR A 93 -10.18 -0.21 -3.67
CA THR A 93 -8.80 -0.17 -4.19
C THR A 93 -7.91 -1.21 -3.52
N ILE A 94 -7.99 -1.38 -2.18
CA ILE A 94 -7.28 -2.44 -1.46
C ILE A 94 -7.69 -3.81 -1.99
N GLY A 95 -8.99 -4.04 -2.24
CA GLY A 95 -9.49 -5.28 -2.83
C GLY A 95 -8.81 -5.60 -4.15
N LYS A 96 -8.78 -4.63 -5.09
CA LYS A 96 -8.11 -4.81 -6.39
C LYS A 96 -6.62 -5.10 -6.25
N VAL A 97 -5.91 -4.38 -5.38
CA VAL A 97 -4.48 -4.62 -5.14
C VAL A 97 -4.25 -6.02 -4.56
N ALA A 98 -5.06 -6.42 -3.58
CA ALA A 98 -4.99 -7.74 -2.98
C ALA A 98 -5.22 -8.87 -4.00
N ASP A 99 -6.20 -8.69 -4.89
CA ASP A 99 -6.52 -9.67 -5.94
C ASP A 99 -5.35 -9.81 -6.94
N ILE A 100 -4.72 -8.70 -7.35
CA ILE A 100 -3.60 -8.73 -8.32
C ILE A 100 -2.32 -9.28 -7.67
N GLU A 101 -2.03 -8.91 -6.42
CA GLU A 101 -0.84 -9.36 -5.70
C GLU A 101 -1.02 -10.74 -5.05
N GLY A 102 -2.20 -11.35 -5.14
CA GLY A 102 -2.48 -12.68 -4.59
C GLY A 102 -2.38 -12.74 -3.07
N TRP A 103 -2.89 -11.72 -2.37
CA TRP A 103 -2.81 -11.70 -0.90
C TRP A 103 -3.65 -12.83 -0.29
N PRO A 104 -3.16 -13.48 0.78
CA PRO A 104 -3.99 -14.37 1.58
C PRO A 104 -5.18 -13.63 2.19
N ASP A 105 -6.34 -14.30 2.28
CA ASP A 105 -7.58 -13.74 2.82
C ASP A 105 -7.40 -13.16 4.23
N GLU A 106 -6.58 -13.82 5.07
CA GLU A 106 -6.27 -13.35 6.42
C GLU A 106 -5.60 -11.97 6.42
N ARG A 107 -4.65 -11.74 5.52
CA ARG A 107 -3.96 -10.46 5.38
C ARG A 107 -4.92 -9.38 4.92
N ARG A 108 -5.75 -9.69 3.92
CA ARG A 108 -6.78 -8.77 3.40
C ARG A 108 -7.78 -8.40 4.50
N ALA A 109 -8.31 -9.38 5.22
CA ALA A 109 -9.25 -9.17 6.31
C ALA A 109 -8.64 -8.35 7.45
N HIS A 110 -7.38 -8.64 7.82
CA HIS A 110 -6.66 -7.88 8.84
C HIS A 110 -6.54 -6.40 8.46
N LEU A 111 -6.07 -6.10 7.24
CA LEU A 111 -5.91 -4.72 6.79
C LEU A 111 -7.25 -3.98 6.69
N LEU A 112 -8.29 -4.62 6.14
CA LEU A 112 -9.62 -4.02 6.07
C LEU A 112 -10.20 -3.74 7.48
N GLY A 113 -9.87 -4.59 8.46
CA GLY A 113 -10.20 -4.37 9.86
C GLY A 113 -9.46 -3.17 10.48
N LEU A 114 -8.22 -2.90 10.07
CA LEU A 114 -7.49 -1.69 10.47
C LEU A 114 -8.13 -0.44 9.85
N VAL A 115 -8.39 -0.47 8.54
CA VAL A 115 -9.03 0.64 7.81
C VAL A 115 -10.39 1.00 8.39
N ALA A 116 -11.18 0.01 8.82
CA ALA A 116 -12.48 0.27 9.42
C ALA A 116 -12.43 1.04 10.75
N ARG A 117 -11.27 1.06 11.43
CA ARG A 117 -11.07 1.71 12.73
C ARG A 117 -10.14 2.91 12.67
N GLN A 118 -9.63 3.24 11.48
CA GLN A 118 -8.63 4.29 11.36
C GLN A 118 -9.27 5.68 11.48
N PRO A 119 -8.49 6.69 11.90
CA PRO A 119 -8.97 8.06 11.93
C PRO A 119 -9.38 8.56 10.54
N ALA A 120 -10.47 9.32 10.46
CA ALA A 120 -11.00 9.81 9.18
C ALA A 120 -9.99 10.66 8.38
N PHE A 121 -9.05 11.33 9.06
CA PHE A 121 -8.06 12.17 8.40
C PHE A 121 -7.01 11.39 7.60
N THR A 122 -6.78 10.11 7.88
CA THR A 122 -5.78 9.32 7.13
C THR A 122 -6.35 8.73 5.84
N LEU A 123 -7.69 8.70 5.70
CA LEU A 123 -8.37 8.03 4.59
C LEU A 123 -7.94 8.54 3.21
N ALA A 124 -7.71 9.85 3.08
CA ALA A 124 -7.30 10.43 1.81
C ALA A 124 -5.88 10.02 1.41
N ASP A 125 -4.95 10.02 2.38
CA ASP A 125 -3.55 9.65 2.16
C ASP A 125 -3.41 8.15 1.89
N ASP A 126 -4.11 7.32 2.66
CA ASP A 126 -4.13 5.86 2.44
C ASP A 126 -4.73 5.52 1.07
N LEU A 127 -5.81 6.21 0.67
CA LEU A 127 -6.40 6.03 -0.66
C LEU A 127 -5.43 6.47 -1.77
N ALA A 128 -4.70 7.56 -1.59
CA ALA A 128 -3.69 8.00 -2.55
C ALA A 128 -2.58 6.96 -2.69
N TYR A 129 -2.06 6.45 -1.57
CA TYR A 129 -1.05 5.39 -1.55
C TYR A 129 -1.51 4.13 -2.31
N PHE A 130 -2.72 3.63 -2.03
CA PHE A 130 -3.22 2.43 -2.70
C PHE A 130 -3.55 2.66 -4.17
N ARG A 131 -3.98 3.87 -4.56
CA ARG A 131 -4.15 4.23 -5.98
C ARG A 131 -2.81 4.26 -6.72
N GLU A 132 -1.79 4.85 -6.12
CA GLU A 132 -0.44 4.84 -6.69
C GLU A 132 0.09 3.41 -6.85
N ARG A 133 -0.09 2.57 -5.82
CA ARG A 133 0.29 1.15 -5.87
C ARG A 133 -0.43 0.41 -6.99
N LEU A 134 -1.75 0.59 -7.11
CA LEU A 134 -2.54 -0.03 -8.18
C LEU A 134 -2.06 0.43 -9.56
N ASN A 135 -1.86 1.74 -9.75
CA ASN A 135 -1.36 2.29 -11.02
C ASN A 135 0.00 1.71 -11.40
N ALA A 136 0.92 1.55 -10.43
CA ALA A 136 2.23 0.98 -10.66
C ALA A 136 2.15 -0.49 -11.11
N ILE A 137 1.31 -1.30 -10.44
CA ILE A 137 1.08 -2.70 -10.80
C ILE A 137 0.51 -2.81 -12.22
N GLU A 138 -0.50 -2.01 -12.54
CA GLU A 138 -1.11 -2.01 -13.87
C GLU A 138 -0.13 -1.55 -14.96
N ALA A 139 0.74 -0.58 -14.67
CA ALA A 139 1.76 -0.12 -15.61
C ALA A 139 2.76 -1.23 -15.94
N VAL A 140 3.21 -2.00 -14.94
CA VAL A 140 4.08 -3.16 -15.14
C VAL A 140 3.38 -4.24 -15.97
N ALA A 141 2.11 -4.54 -15.66
CA ALA A 141 1.33 -5.52 -16.42
C ALA A 141 1.18 -5.13 -17.90
N ARG A 142 0.88 -3.85 -18.17
CA ARG A 142 0.81 -3.30 -19.54
C ARG A 142 2.15 -3.40 -20.27
N ALA A 143 3.25 -3.00 -19.63
CA ALA A 143 4.58 -3.08 -20.22
C ALA A 143 4.98 -4.53 -20.56
N ALA A 144 4.65 -5.48 -19.67
CA ALA A 144 4.90 -6.90 -19.91
C ALA A 144 4.11 -7.45 -21.11
N GLU A 145 2.86 -7.01 -21.28
CA GLU A 145 2.04 -7.40 -22.44
C GLU A 145 2.60 -6.84 -23.76
N ILE A 146 2.97 -5.55 -23.77
CA ILE A 146 3.63 -4.93 -24.94
C ILE A 146 4.91 -5.69 -25.30
N GLY A 147 5.72 -6.05 -24.29
CA GLY A 147 6.94 -6.84 -24.50
C GLY A 147 6.68 -8.24 -25.05
N ARG A 148 5.61 -8.92 -24.60
CA ARG A 148 5.19 -10.22 -25.16
C ARG A 148 4.77 -10.08 -26.62
N GLN A 149 3.96 -9.07 -26.94
CA GLN A 149 3.50 -8.82 -28.30
C GLN A 149 4.67 -8.51 -29.25
N ALA A 150 5.57 -7.61 -28.83
CA ALA A 150 6.76 -7.27 -29.61
C ALA A 150 7.68 -8.48 -29.85
N ARG A 151 7.85 -9.36 -28.84
CA ARG A 151 8.61 -10.60 -29.00
C ARG A 151 7.91 -11.57 -29.96
N ALA A 152 6.59 -11.73 -29.86
CA ALA A 152 5.83 -12.60 -30.76
C ALA A 152 5.93 -12.11 -32.21
N GLU A 153 5.85 -10.79 -32.43
CA GLU A 153 6.03 -10.18 -33.75
C GLU A 153 7.46 -10.39 -34.28
N HIS A 154 8.48 -10.13 -33.46
CA HIS A 154 9.88 -10.37 -33.83
C HIS A 154 10.14 -11.85 -34.17
N ASP A 155 9.61 -12.79 -33.38
CA ASP A 155 9.75 -14.23 -33.65
C ASP A 155 9.01 -14.65 -34.92
N ALA A 156 7.87 -14.04 -35.24
CA ALA A 156 7.15 -14.25 -36.49
C ALA A 156 7.99 -13.76 -37.70
N ILE A 157 8.62 -12.59 -37.59
CA ILE A 157 9.56 -12.05 -38.59
C ILE A 157 10.74 -13.02 -38.78
N ARG A 158 11.40 -13.41 -37.68
CA ARG A 158 12.57 -14.30 -37.72
C ARG A 158 12.27 -15.66 -38.33
N LYS A 159 11.15 -16.30 -37.95
CA LYS A 159 10.73 -17.60 -38.51
C LYS A 159 10.46 -17.52 -40.01
N CYS A 160 9.98 -16.38 -40.51
CA CYS A 160 9.83 -16.12 -41.94
C CYS A 160 11.21 -16.05 -42.64
N GLY A 161 12.21 -15.41 -42.02
CA GLY A 161 13.57 -15.35 -42.58
C GLY A 161 14.32 -16.69 -42.60
N THR A 162 14.01 -17.60 -41.67
CA THR A 162 14.66 -18.94 -41.58
C THR A 162 13.91 -20.05 -42.32
N CYS A 163 12.73 -19.79 -42.88
CA CYS A 163 12.02 -20.81 -43.63
C CYS A 163 12.68 -21.04 -45.00
N ARG A 164 12.78 -22.30 -45.42
CA ARG A 164 13.44 -22.74 -46.66
C ARG A 164 12.87 -22.09 -47.94
N HIS A 165 11.71 -21.42 -47.85
CA HIS A 165 11.12 -20.65 -48.93
C HIS A 165 11.96 -19.43 -49.35
N MET A 166 12.74 -18.84 -48.44
CA MET A 166 13.67 -17.73 -48.77
C MET A 166 14.94 -18.22 -49.49
N MET A 167 15.33 -19.48 -49.33
CA MET A 167 16.52 -20.05 -49.98
C MET A 167 16.30 -20.44 -51.45
N HIS A 168 15.13 -20.14 -52.03
CA HIS A 168 14.83 -20.44 -53.44
C HIS A 168 14.66 -19.19 -54.33
N HIS A 169 15.06 -18.02 -53.85
CA HIS A 169 14.98 -16.79 -54.65
C HIS A 169 16.35 -16.38 -55.19
N ASP A 170 16.81 -17.12 -56.20
CA ASP A 170 17.81 -16.54 -57.11
C ASP A 170 17.16 -15.53 -58.07
N HIS A 171 15.88 -15.70 -58.46
CA HIS A 171 15.30 -14.84 -59.50
C HIS A 171 13.82 -14.47 -59.24
N GLY A 172 13.57 -13.23 -58.81
CA GLY A 172 12.43 -12.42 -59.27
C GLY A 172 10.98 -12.89 -59.02
N VAL A 173 10.65 -13.62 -57.94
CA VAL A 173 9.25 -13.99 -57.64
C VAL A 173 8.75 -13.30 -56.36
N PRO A 174 7.54 -12.71 -56.35
CA PRO A 174 7.01 -12.01 -55.18
C PRO A 174 6.72 -12.98 -54.02
N VAL A 175 6.98 -12.50 -52.81
CA VAL A 175 6.77 -13.24 -51.56
C VAL A 175 5.28 -13.53 -51.38
N ARG A 176 4.90 -14.80 -51.54
CA ARG A 176 3.54 -15.31 -51.24
C ARG A 176 3.44 -15.89 -49.83
N CYS A 177 4.09 -15.26 -48.85
CA CYS A 177 3.84 -15.63 -47.47
C CYS A 177 2.43 -15.17 -47.09
N GLN A 178 1.50 -16.10 -46.85
CA GLN A 178 0.14 -15.81 -46.40
C GLN A 178 0.12 -14.89 -45.16
N MET A 179 1.15 -15.00 -44.31
CA MET A 179 1.29 -14.17 -43.10
C MET A 179 1.72 -12.72 -43.42
N GLY A 180 2.65 -12.51 -44.35
CA GLY A 180 3.02 -11.16 -44.80
C GLY A 180 1.83 -10.45 -45.46
N ARG A 181 0.98 -11.20 -46.17
CA ARG A 181 -0.28 -10.70 -46.73
C ARG A 181 -1.29 -10.33 -45.66
N ALA A 182 -1.40 -11.15 -44.60
CA ALA A 182 -2.33 -10.91 -43.48
C ALA A 182 -1.93 -9.69 -42.62
N LEU A 183 -0.64 -9.39 -42.52
CA LEU A 183 -0.11 -8.22 -41.81
C LEU A 183 -0.07 -6.94 -42.68
N GLY A 184 -0.46 -7.02 -43.95
CA GLY A 184 -0.47 -5.88 -44.87
C GLY A 184 0.92 -5.34 -45.23
N TRP A 185 1.99 -6.08 -44.91
CA TRP A 185 3.37 -5.65 -45.15
C TRP A 185 3.67 -5.67 -46.64
N ARG A 186 4.16 -4.54 -47.16
CA ARG A 186 4.67 -4.48 -48.53
C ARG A 186 6.11 -4.99 -48.53
N HIS A 187 6.50 -5.64 -49.64
CA HIS A 187 7.81 -6.26 -49.85
C HIS A 187 9.03 -5.37 -49.51
N HIS A 188 8.83 -4.05 -49.44
CA HIS A 188 9.89 -3.07 -49.21
C HIS A 188 10.00 -2.60 -47.75
N ASP A 189 8.98 -2.82 -46.91
CA ASP A 189 8.96 -2.29 -45.54
C ASP A 189 9.95 -3.02 -44.61
N TRP A 190 10.44 -4.22 -44.99
CA TRP A 190 11.44 -4.98 -44.20
C TRP A 190 12.89 -4.79 -44.68
N LEU A 191 13.10 -4.24 -45.88
CA LEU A 191 14.43 -4.22 -46.52
C LEU A 191 15.28 -3.00 -46.12
N ASP A 192 14.70 -2.01 -45.45
CA ASP A 192 15.40 -0.82 -44.95
C ASP A 192 15.83 -1.02 -43.49
N ALA A 193 16.61 -2.07 -43.20
CA ALA A 193 17.34 -2.13 -41.94
C ALA A 193 18.51 -1.13 -41.99
N PRO A 194 18.79 -0.37 -40.92
CA PRO A 194 19.80 0.70 -40.93
C PRO A 194 21.22 0.25 -41.31
N ASP A 195 21.49 -1.05 -41.23
CA ASP A 195 22.83 -1.61 -41.33
C ASP A 195 23.02 -2.49 -42.59
N VAL A 196 21.99 -2.65 -43.42
CA VAL A 196 22.01 -3.56 -44.58
C VAL A 196 21.60 -2.81 -45.84
N LEU A 197 22.54 -2.73 -46.80
CA LEU A 197 22.27 -2.10 -48.10
C LEU A 197 21.28 -2.95 -48.90
N ASN A 198 20.10 -2.42 -49.19
CA ASN A 198 19.10 -3.08 -50.04
C ASN A 198 19.57 -3.05 -51.51
N THR A 199 20.04 -4.20 -52.01
CA THR A 199 20.52 -4.36 -53.39
C THR A 199 19.43 -4.78 -54.38
N CYS A 200 18.14 -4.67 -54.01
CA CYS A 200 17.05 -5.01 -54.93
C CYS A 200 16.96 -3.99 -56.08
N ASN A 201 17.05 -4.46 -57.32
CA ASN A 201 17.00 -3.63 -58.53
C ASN A 201 15.66 -2.88 -58.74
N GLN A 202 14.62 -3.22 -57.98
CA GLN A 202 13.32 -2.52 -57.98
C GLN A 202 13.13 -1.60 -56.77
N HIS A 203 14.17 -1.44 -55.95
CA HIS A 203 14.13 -0.52 -54.82
C HIS A 203 14.31 0.93 -55.29
N HIS A 204 13.24 1.72 -55.19
CA HIS A 204 13.32 3.18 -55.27
C HIS A 204 13.19 3.73 -53.85
N PRO A 205 14.31 4.02 -53.15
CA PRO A 205 14.25 4.54 -51.79
C PRO A 205 13.42 5.82 -51.79
N LYS A 206 12.48 5.93 -50.85
CA LYS A 206 11.77 7.19 -50.62
C LYS A 206 12.80 8.18 -50.10
N ARG A 207 13.21 9.12 -50.95
CA ARG A 207 13.97 10.29 -50.52
C ARG A 207 13.06 11.10 -49.59
N GLY A 208 13.32 11.00 -48.29
CA GLY A 208 12.91 12.00 -47.31
C GLY A 208 13.81 13.23 -47.41
#